data_AF-A0A520IEX5-F1
#
_entry.id   AF-A0A520IEX5-F1
#
_cell.length_a   1.000
_cell.length_b   1.000
_cell.length_c   1.000
_cell.angle_alpha   90.00
_cell.angle_beta   90.00
_cell.angle_gamma   90.00
#
_symmetry.space_group_name_H-M   'P 1'
#
loop_
_entity.id
_entity.type
_entity.pdbx_description
1 polymer ?
#
loop_
_entity_poly.entity_id
_entity_poly.type
_entity_poly.pdbx_seq_one_letter_code
_entity_poly.pdbx_strand_id
1 'polypeptide(L)'
;MEPHVRRTVRYEDFVQPRRRRWPWILGVVMLLALAAGIAAFWFGGDHQAHAAPRALSQAGGPVASEAYQWKHVAIGGGGMISGLSSDASGKTFVARTDVYGAYIWDASANRWSQLVTAASMPDSIRTQNGAAAGAYEIVVAPSRAQRIYMALQGRVYRSDDTGRHWVQPNAGNPFPMVWDANSEFRLHGPFMAVDPTNPDIVLLGTPATGLWRSTDGGARWTHVGSVPVSKDRKPDAGAQTPGTMLWFERPAGGKPTGRLFALASGAGMFVSNDAGATFRPLPAVGVQPMTLQRGTFDRRGTFFGVDDLTKSIWSYRDGRWRDLTADLGLTV
;
A
#
# COMPACT_ATOMS: atom_id res chain seq x y z
N MET A 1 -19.86 29.02 -36.38
CA MET A 1 -19.04 28.22 -35.46
C MET A 1 -18.20 29.19 -34.65
N GLU A 2 -18.63 29.50 -33.42
CA GLU A 2 -17.84 30.33 -32.50
C GLU A 2 -16.77 29.47 -31.79
N PRO A 3 -15.58 30.02 -31.49
CA PRO A 3 -14.56 29.30 -30.78
C PRO A 3 -14.83 29.32 -29.27
N HIS A 4 -14.92 28.15 -28.65
CA HIS A 4 -14.96 28.02 -27.20
C HIS A 4 -13.61 28.46 -26.58
N VAL A 5 -13.59 29.64 -25.96
CA VAL A 5 -12.48 30.08 -25.11
C VAL A 5 -12.55 29.31 -23.79
N ARG A 6 -11.61 28.37 -23.58
CA ARG A 6 -11.41 27.76 -22.25
C ARG A 6 -10.78 28.80 -21.32
N ARG A 7 -11.51 29.22 -20.29
CA ARG A 7 -10.93 29.97 -19.17
C ARG A 7 -10.13 29.00 -18.29
N THR A 8 -8.82 29.22 -18.20
CA THR A 8 -7.95 28.56 -17.22
C THR A 8 -8.16 29.23 -15.87
N VAL A 9 -8.82 28.54 -14.94
CA VAL A 9 -8.91 28.97 -13.53
C VAL A 9 -7.56 28.71 -12.87
N ARG A 10 -6.96 29.72 -12.24
CA ARG A 10 -5.66 29.58 -11.55
C ARG A 10 -5.91 29.32 -10.06
N TYR A 11 -4.98 28.61 -9.42
CA TYR A 11 -5.00 28.27 -7.99
C TYR A 11 -5.18 29.51 -7.07
N GLU A 12 -4.77 30.68 -7.56
CA GLU A 12 -4.81 31.97 -6.88
C GLU A 12 -6.24 32.52 -6.68
N ASP A 13 -7.23 32.02 -7.44
CA ASP A 13 -8.63 32.43 -7.36
C ASP A 13 -9.33 31.89 -6.07
N PHE A 14 -8.68 30.96 -5.36
CA PHE A 14 -9.14 30.43 -4.07
C PHE A 14 -8.35 31.08 -2.92
N VAL A 15 -8.55 32.39 -2.72
CA VAL A 15 -8.02 33.08 -1.55
C VAL A 15 -8.68 32.54 -0.27
N GLN A 16 -7.86 32.11 0.69
CA GLN A 16 -8.29 31.64 2.01
C GLN A 16 -9.21 32.66 2.71
N PRO A 17 -10.29 32.23 3.40
CA PRO A 17 -11.09 33.16 4.18
C PRO A 17 -10.27 33.73 5.34
N ARG A 18 -10.20 35.07 5.42
CA ARG A 18 -9.63 35.79 6.56
C ARG A 18 -10.32 35.32 7.85
N ARG A 19 -9.52 34.84 8.82
CA ARG A 19 -9.99 34.43 10.15
C ARG A 19 -10.69 35.61 10.85
N ARG A 20 -12.02 35.62 10.86
CA ARG A 20 -12.79 36.43 11.83
C ARG A 20 -12.82 35.67 13.16
N ARG A 21 -12.46 36.33 14.26
CA ARG A 21 -12.61 35.81 15.63
C ARG A 21 -14.10 35.78 15.99
N TRP A 22 -14.60 34.62 16.41
CA TRP A 22 -15.98 34.41 16.85
C TRP A 22 -16.12 34.69 18.35
N PRO A 23 -17.19 35.37 18.82
CA PRO A 23 -17.39 35.61 20.24
C PRO A 23 -17.91 34.34 20.97
N TRP A 24 -17.49 34.22 22.23
CA TRP A 24 -17.51 33.03 23.09
C TRP A 24 -18.92 32.58 23.53
N ILE A 25 -19.95 33.36 23.17
CA ILE A 25 -21.34 33.17 23.61
C ILE A 25 -22.02 31.99 22.89
N LEU A 26 -21.61 31.65 21.67
CA LEU A 26 -22.16 30.50 20.92
C LEU A 26 -21.71 29.13 21.46
N GLY A 27 -20.55 29.06 22.14
CA GLY A 27 -20.06 27.82 22.74
C GLY A 27 -20.87 27.39 23.98
N VAL A 28 -21.43 28.35 24.71
CA VAL A 28 -22.23 28.09 25.92
C VAL A 28 -23.64 27.57 25.57
N VAL A 29 -24.22 28.04 24.46
CA VAL A 29 -25.54 27.59 23.98
C VAL A 29 -25.49 26.13 23.50
N MET A 30 -24.39 25.69 22.89
CA MET A 30 -24.21 24.29 22.48
C MET A 30 -24.02 23.33 23.67
N LEU A 31 -23.36 23.77 24.74
CA LEU A 31 -23.17 22.96 25.95
C LEU A 31 -24.45 22.83 26.79
N LEU A 32 -25.31 23.86 26.82
CA LEU A 32 -26.62 23.78 27.48
C LEU A 32 -27.62 22.89 26.73
N ALA A 33 -27.55 22.82 25.39
CA ALA A 33 -28.36 21.89 24.60
C ALA A 33 -27.97 20.42 24.82
N LEU A 34 -26.68 20.14 25.10
CA LEU A 34 -26.22 18.78 25.43
C LEU A 34 -26.63 18.34 26.85
N ALA A 35 -26.69 19.27 27.81
CA ALA A 35 -27.10 18.97 29.18
C ALA A 35 -28.62 18.78 29.32
N ALA A 36 -29.44 19.52 28.56
CA ALA A 36 -30.89 19.33 28.53
C ALA A 36 -31.32 17.98 27.92
N GLY A 37 -30.55 17.46 26.95
CA GLY A 37 -30.79 16.14 26.36
C GLY A 37 -30.53 14.95 27.29
N ILE A 38 -29.61 15.10 28.25
CA ILE A 38 -29.28 14.04 29.22
C ILE A 38 -30.30 14.00 30.38
N ALA A 39 -30.86 15.14 30.77
CA ALA A 39 -31.90 15.20 31.82
C ALA A 39 -33.24 14.57 31.38
N ALA A 40 -33.59 14.66 30.09
CA ALA A 40 -34.82 14.06 29.55
C ALA A 40 -34.78 12.53 29.47
N PHE A 41 -33.59 11.90 29.60
CA PHE A 41 -33.46 10.43 29.54
C PHE A 41 -33.68 9.74 30.90
N TRP A 42 -33.67 10.50 32.01
CA TRP A 42 -33.76 9.93 33.36
C TRP A 42 -35.07 10.18 34.11
N PHE A 43 -35.90 11.14 33.67
CA PHE A 43 -37.20 11.41 34.30
C PHE A 43 -38.27 11.70 33.24
N GLY A 44 -39.00 10.67 32.83
CA GLY A 44 -40.07 10.81 31.85
C GLY A 44 -40.68 9.47 31.46
N GLY A 45 -41.31 8.80 32.42
CA GLY A 45 -42.22 7.70 32.12
C GLY A 45 -43.46 8.26 31.45
N ASP A 46 -43.58 8.00 30.14
CA ASP A 46 -44.84 7.74 29.44
C ASP A 46 -44.51 7.36 27.99
N HIS A 47 -44.37 6.06 27.74
CA HIS A 47 -44.33 5.54 26.37
C HIS A 47 -45.75 5.56 25.78
N GLN A 48 -46.20 6.73 25.32
CA GLN A 48 -47.24 6.73 24.29
C GLN A 48 -46.59 6.28 22.98
N ALA A 49 -47.00 5.11 22.49
CA ALA A 49 -46.59 4.60 21.20
C ALA A 49 -47.08 5.54 20.10
N HIS A 50 -46.22 6.45 19.66
CA HIS A 50 -46.46 7.20 18.43
C HIS A 50 -46.40 6.21 17.26
N ALA A 51 -47.47 6.14 16.47
CA ALA A 51 -47.50 5.38 15.24
C ALA A 51 -46.32 5.82 14.36
N ALA A 52 -45.56 4.86 13.83
CA ALA A 52 -44.48 5.13 12.91
C ALA A 52 -45.00 6.00 11.74
N PRO A 53 -44.29 7.07 11.33
CA PRO A 53 -44.71 7.87 10.20
C PRO A 53 -44.87 6.96 8.97
N ARG A 54 -45.91 7.20 8.17
CA ARG A 54 -46.10 6.51 6.88
C ARG A 54 -44.80 6.65 6.08
N ALA A 55 -44.18 5.52 5.74
CA ALA A 55 -42.98 5.50 4.92
C ALA A 55 -43.23 6.30 3.63
N LEU A 56 -42.41 7.33 3.40
CA LEU A 56 -42.43 8.15 2.17
C LEU A 56 -41.91 7.40 0.93
N SER A 57 -41.57 6.12 1.09
CA SER A 57 -41.21 5.22 0.00
C SER A 57 -41.66 3.81 0.38
N GLN A 58 -42.62 3.26 -0.36
CA GLN A 58 -42.65 1.83 -0.55
C GLN A 58 -41.56 1.55 -1.58
N ALA A 59 -40.36 1.21 -1.12
CA ALA A 59 -39.39 0.60 -2.02
C ALA A 59 -40.07 -0.69 -2.53
N GLY A 60 -40.55 -0.66 -3.78
CA GLY A 60 -40.93 -1.88 -4.48
C GLY A 60 -39.78 -2.86 -4.33
N GLY A 61 -40.09 -4.14 -4.12
CA GLY A 61 -39.07 -5.19 -4.04
C GLY A 61 -38.07 -5.07 -5.19
N PRO A 62 -36.85 -5.64 -5.05
CA PRO A 62 -35.78 -5.45 -6.03
C PRO A 62 -36.30 -5.67 -7.45
N VAL A 63 -36.20 -4.64 -8.29
CA VAL A 63 -36.62 -4.70 -9.68
C VAL A 63 -35.68 -5.66 -10.39
N ALA A 64 -36.16 -6.87 -10.69
CA ALA A 64 -35.42 -7.81 -11.50
C ALA A 64 -35.24 -7.16 -12.89
N SER A 65 -33.99 -7.06 -13.38
CA SER A 65 -33.58 -6.56 -14.71
C SER A 65 -33.29 -5.07 -14.92
N GLU A 66 -32.90 -4.30 -13.89
CA GLU A 66 -32.38 -2.95 -14.11
C GLU A 66 -30.88 -2.93 -14.44
N ALA A 67 -30.51 -2.17 -15.48
CA ALA A 67 -29.12 -1.95 -15.86
C ALA A 67 -28.63 -0.60 -15.30
N TYR A 68 -27.58 -0.64 -14.48
CA TYR A 68 -26.97 0.55 -13.88
C TYR A 68 -25.64 0.90 -14.54
N GLN A 69 -25.40 2.19 -14.77
CA GLN A 69 -24.08 2.72 -15.09
C GLN A 69 -23.48 3.38 -13.86
N TRP A 70 -22.50 2.72 -13.24
CA TRP A 70 -21.77 3.26 -12.10
C TRP A 70 -20.59 4.11 -12.56
N LYS A 71 -20.51 5.34 -12.06
CA LYS A 71 -19.40 6.27 -12.29
C LYS A 71 -19.05 6.99 -11.00
N HIS A 72 -17.77 7.25 -10.78
CA HIS A 72 -17.32 8.10 -9.68
C HIS A 72 -17.69 9.55 -9.96
N VAL A 73 -18.11 10.28 -8.91
CA VAL A 73 -18.15 11.75 -8.96
C VAL A 73 -16.71 12.25 -9.06
N ALA A 74 -16.46 13.16 -10.02
CA ALA A 74 -15.12 13.65 -10.29
C ALA A 74 -14.64 14.61 -9.19
N ILE A 75 -13.85 14.08 -8.26
CA ILE A 75 -13.10 14.86 -7.25
C ILE A 75 -11.63 14.98 -7.67
N GLY A 76 -11.03 13.86 -8.10
CA GLY A 76 -9.62 13.76 -8.47
C GLY A 76 -8.73 13.50 -7.27
N GLY A 77 -8.24 12.25 -7.14
CA GLY A 77 -7.39 11.87 -6.00
C GLY A 77 -8.01 12.21 -4.64
N GLY A 78 -7.16 12.56 -3.66
CA GLY A 78 -7.56 12.99 -2.32
C GLY A 78 -7.22 11.99 -1.20
N GLY A 79 -6.88 10.75 -1.55
CA GLY A 79 -6.32 9.75 -0.64
C GLY A 79 -4.80 9.62 -0.75
N MET A 80 -4.21 8.73 0.05
CA MET A 80 -2.77 8.50 0.06
C MET A 80 -2.38 7.39 -0.93
N ILE A 81 -1.59 7.76 -1.95
CA ILE A 81 -0.85 6.78 -2.75
C ILE A 81 0.38 6.37 -1.95
N SER A 82 0.46 5.08 -1.60
CA SER A 82 1.44 4.58 -0.65
C SER A 82 2.60 3.81 -1.31
N GLY A 83 2.49 3.51 -2.61
CA GLY A 83 3.55 2.87 -3.38
C GLY A 83 3.24 2.80 -4.87
N LEU A 84 4.29 2.62 -5.67
CA LEU A 84 4.26 2.53 -7.13
C LEU A 84 5.08 1.33 -7.58
N SER A 85 4.67 0.68 -8.67
CA SER A 85 5.43 -0.40 -9.31
C SER A 85 5.25 -0.37 -10.82
N SER A 86 6.29 -0.72 -11.57
CA SER A 86 6.21 -0.87 -13.02
C SER A 86 7.06 -2.03 -13.52
N ASP A 87 6.75 -2.51 -14.73
CA ASP A 87 7.69 -3.31 -15.49
C ASP A 87 8.89 -2.45 -15.94
N ALA A 88 9.93 -3.10 -16.48
CA ALA A 88 11.16 -2.43 -16.89
C ALA A 88 10.97 -1.38 -18.00
N SER A 89 9.95 -1.54 -18.85
CA SER A 89 9.62 -0.57 -19.92
C SER A 89 8.71 0.56 -19.45
N GLY A 90 8.11 0.45 -18.26
CA GLY A 90 7.11 1.40 -17.76
C GLY A 90 5.74 1.29 -18.44
N LYS A 91 5.51 0.25 -19.26
CA LYS A 91 4.25 0.02 -19.98
C LYS A 91 3.11 -0.34 -19.03
N THR A 92 3.35 -1.26 -18.11
CA THR A 92 2.45 -1.59 -17.01
C THR A 92 2.92 -0.83 -15.79
N PHE A 93 2.10 0.10 -15.32
CA PHE A 93 2.41 0.97 -14.19
C PHE A 93 1.23 0.98 -13.23
N VAL A 94 1.50 0.60 -11.98
CA VAL A 94 0.49 0.43 -10.94
C VAL A 94 0.81 1.25 -9.70
N ALA A 95 -0.23 1.59 -8.97
CA ALA A 95 -0.17 2.29 -7.70
C ALA A 95 -0.96 1.52 -6.64
N ARG A 96 -0.47 1.50 -5.40
CA ARG A 96 -1.24 1.05 -4.24
C ARG A 96 -1.64 2.21 -3.35
N THR A 97 -2.72 2.02 -2.62
CA THR A 97 -3.25 2.97 -1.65
C THR A 97 -3.40 2.30 -0.29
N ASP A 98 -3.35 3.11 0.77
CA ASP A 98 -3.54 2.66 2.15
C ASP A 98 -4.99 2.25 2.48
N VAL A 99 -5.94 2.78 1.70
CA VAL A 99 -7.34 2.37 1.64
C VAL A 99 -7.82 2.32 0.18
N TYR A 100 -8.82 1.51 -0.15
CA TYR A 100 -9.40 1.38 -1.50
C TYR A 100 -8.47 0.79 -2.58
N GLY A 101 -7.66 -0.18 -2.20
CA GLY A 101 -7.02 -1.13 -3.11
C GLY A 101 -5.83 -0.57 -3.89
N ALA A 102 -5.89 -0.71 -5.21
CA ALA A 102 -4.81 -0.41 -6.13
C ALA A 102 -5.35 0.01 -7.51
N TYR A 103 -4.50 0.63 -8.31
CA TYR A 103 -4.84 1.21 -9.60
C TYR A 103 -3.77 0.89 -10.65
N ILE A 104 -4.17 0.83 -11.91
CA ILE A 104 -3.29 0.73 -13.08
C ILE A 104 -3.45 1.96 -13.96
N TRP A 105 -2.35 2.46 -14.50
CA TRP A 105 -2.36 3.55 -15.46
C TRP A 105 -2.83 3.05 -16.83
N ASP A 106 -3.94 3.60 -17.32
CA ASP A 106 -4.42 3.42 -18.68
C ASP A 106 -3.93 4.61 -19.53
N ALA A 107 -2.85 4.38 -20.27
CA ALA A 107 -2.26 5.40 -21.14
C ALA A 107 -3.19 5.81 -22.30
N SER A 108 -4.07 4.92 -22.77
CA SER A 108 -4.98 5.20 -23.88
C SER A 108 -6.11 6.14 -23.47
N ALA A 109 -6.60 5.99 -22.24
CA ALA A 109 -7.61 6.84 -21.65
C ALA A 109 -7.04 7.98 -20.79
N ASN A 110 -5.71 8.06 -20.68
CA ASN A 110 -4.96 9.01 -19.84
C ASN A 110 -5.51 9.11 -18.41
N ARG A 111 -5.74 7.96 -17.77
CA ARG A 111 -6.36 7.89 -16.43
C ARG A 111 -5.95 6.65 -15.65
N TRP A 112 -6.11 6.72 -14.34
CA TRP A 112 -6.02 5.55 -13.48
C TRP A 112 -7.32 4.74 -13.51
N SER A 113 -7.19 3.41 -13.65
CA SER A 113 -8.29 2.46 -13.55
C SER A 113 -8.13 1.63 -12.28
N GLN A 114 -9.20 1.47 -11.51
CA GLN A 114 -9.17 0.70 -10.27
C GLN A 114 -9.01 -0.79 -10.56
N LEU A 115 -8.07 -1.44 -9.87
CA LEU A 115 -7.77 -2.87 -10.01
C LEU A 115 -8.60 -3.75 -9.09
N VAL A 116 -9.00 -3.20 -7.94
CA VAL A 116 -9.79 -3.90 -6.92
C VAL A 116 -11.26 -3.53 -7.10
N THR A 117 -11.98 -4.33 -7.88
CA THR A 117 -13.41 -4.12 -8.15
C THR A 117 -14.16 -5.44 -7.99
N ALA A 118 -15.49 -5.36 -7.82
CA ALA A 118 -16.31 -6.58 -7.84
C ALA A 118 -16.14 -7.38 -9.14
N ALA A 119 -15.97 -6.71 -10.29
CA ALA A 119 -15.82 -7.38 -11.58
C ALA A 119 -14.47 -8.10 -11.74
N SER A 120 -13.38 -7.54 -11.22
CA SER A 120 -12.03 -8.07 -11.40
C SER A 120 -11.61 -9.08 -10.33
N MET A 121 -12.18 -8.98 -9.12
CA MET A 121 -11.77 -9.79 -7.97
C MET A 121 -12.65 -11.03 -7.75
N PRO A 122 -12.13 -12.08 -7.08
CA PRO A 122 -12.91 -13.26 -6.69
C PRO A 122 -14.09 -12.94 -5.77
N ASP A 123 -15.08 -13.83 -5.73
CA ASP A 123 -16.29 -13.66 -4.90
C ASP A 123 -15.99 -13.50 -3.40
N SER A 124 -14.89 -14.07 -2.91
CA SER A 124 -14.50 -14.04 -1.50
C SER A 124 -14.28 -12.62 -0.94
N ILE A 125 -14.00 -11.63 -1.79
CA ILE A 125 -13.82 -10.21 -1.38
C ILE A 125 -15.05 -9.35 -1.71
N ARG A 126 -16.11 -9.92 -2.32
CA ARG A 126 -17.37 -9.22 -2.65
C ARG A 126 -18.29 -9.08 -1.44
N THR A 127 -17.73 -8.73 -0.29
CA THR A 127 -18.46 -8.42 0.94
C THR A 127 -18.54 -6.91 1.15
N GLN A 128 -19.44 -6.45 2.03
CA GLN A 128 -19.52 -5.03 2.36
C GLN A 128 -18.16 -4.54 2.88
N ASN A 129 -17.64 -3.47 2.26
CA ASN A 129 -16.30 -2.92 2.51
C ASN A 129 -15.11 -3.84 2.18
N GLY A 130 -15.33 -5.03 1.58
CA GLY A 130 -14.27 -5.96 1.22
C GLY A 130 -13.27 -5.36 0.22
N ALA A 131 -13.75 -4.59 -0.76
CA ALA A 131 -12.90 -3.87 -1.71
C ALA A 131 -12.33 -2.53 -1.18
N ALA A 132 -12.76 -2.08 0.01
CA ALA A 132 -12.32 -0.80 0.59
C ALA A 132 -10.99 -0.91 1.37
N ALA A 133 -10.47 -2.12 1.57
CA ALA A 133 -9.16 -2.32 2.19
C ALA A 133 -8.02 -1.79 1.30
N GLY A 134 -6.95 -1.29 1.92
CA GLY A 134 -5.73 -0.91 1.21
C GLY A 134 -4.94 -2.12 0.72
N ALA A 135 -4.26 -1.95 -0.41
CA ALA A 135 -3.28 -2.94 -0.85
C ALA A 135 -1.99 -2.78 -0.03
N TYR A 136 -1.62 -3.83 0.69
CA TYR A 136 -0.37 -3.85 1.48
C TYR A 136 0.85 -3.74 0.57
N GLU A 137 0.84 -4.44 -0.57
CA GLU A 137 1.85 -4.31 -1.61
C GLU A 137 1.28 -4.67 -2.99
N ILE A 138 1.81 -4.06 -4.04
CA ILE A 138 1.52 -4.44 -5.44
C ILE A 138 2.79 -4.38 -6.29
N VAL A 139 3.04 -5.43 -7.08
CA VAL A 139 4.26 -5.56 -7.87
C VAL A 139 3.96 -6.09 -9.27
N VAL A 140 4.48 -5.41 -10.29
CA VAL A 140 4.52 -5.91 -11.67
C VAL A 140 5.74 -6.82 -11.85
N ALA A 141 5.55 -8.02 -12.40
CA ALA A 141 6.64 -8.94 -12.64
C ALA A 141 7.60 -8.39 -13.72
N PRO A 142 8.92 -8.22 -13.44
CA PRO A 142 9.82 -7.56 -14.39
C PRO A 142 9.99 -8.27 -15.73
N SER A 143 9.93 -9.61 -15.73
CA SER A 143 10.06 -10.47 -16.93
C SER A 143 8.74 -10.68 -17.68
N ARG A 144 7.60 -10.30 -17.10
CA ARG A 144 6.26 -10.49 -17.70
C ARG A 144 5.32 -9.37 -17.28
N ALA A 145 5.29 -8.30 -18.07
CA ALA A 145 4.51 -7.10 -17.77
C ALA A 145 2.99 -7.31 -17.62
N GLN A 146 2.43 -8.44 -18.09
CA GLN A 146 1.02 -8.77 -17.81
C GLN A 146 0.79 -9.39 -16.43
N ARG A 147 1.84 -9.89 -15.77
CA ARG A 147 1.74 -10.51 -14.46
C ARG A 147 1.90 -9.48 -13.36
N ILE A 148 0.91 -9.45 -12.47
CA ILE A 148 0.89 -8.56 -11.30
C ILE A 148 0.55 -9.40 -10.07
N TYR A 149 1.28 -9.18 -8.98
CA TYR A 149 0.96 -9.70 -7.66
C TYR A 149 0.46 -8.58 -6.76
N MET A 150 -0.52 -8.88 -5.92
CA MET A 150 -1.09 -7.93 -4.97
C MET A 150 -1.35 -8.61 -3.63
N ALA A 151 -0.82 -8.04 -2.55
CA ALA A 151 -1.14 -8.43 -1.18
C ALA A 151 -2.28 -7.55 -0.65
N LEU A 152 -3.41 -8.15 -0.33
CA LEU A 152 -4.64 -7.47 0.07
C LEU A 152 -5.39 -8.34 1.08
N GLN A 153 -5.81 -7.76 2.21
CA GLN A 153 -6.59 -8.45 3.25
C GLN A 153 -5.99 -9.80 3.71
N GLY A 154 -4.68 -9.81 4.03
CA GLY A 154 -4.01 -11.02 4.47
C GLY A 154 -3.80 -12.08 3.41
N ARG A 155 -4.11 -11.82 2.14
CA ARG A 155 -4.00 -12.79 1.03
C ARG A 155 -3.14 -12.23 -0.10
N VAL A 156 -2.61 -13.12 -0.94
CA VAL A 156 -1.94 -12.76 -2.19
C VAL A 156 -2.81 -13.14 -3.39
N TYR A 157 -3.04 -12.17 -4.25
CA TYR A 157 -3.72 -12.32 -5.53
C TYR A 157 -2.70 -12.19 -6.66
N ARG A 158 -2.97 -12.90 -7.76
CA ARG A 158 -2.21 -12.80 -9.01
C ARG A 158 -3.16 -12.49 -10.15
N SER A 159 -2.73 -11.60 -11.03
CA SER A 159 -3.31 -11.45 -12.36
C SER A 159 -2.25 -11.80 -13.40
N ASP A 160 -2.65 -12.43 -14.50
CA ASP A 160 -1.81 -12.71 -15.68
C ASP A 160 -2.24 -11.89 -16.91
N ASP A 161 -3.16 -10.94 -16.72
CA ASP A 161 -3.83 -10.17 -17.77
C ASP A 161 -3.95 -8.67 -17.43
N THR A 162 -2.90 -8.11 -16.80
CA THR A 162 -2.81 -6.69 -16.41
C THR A 162 -3.91 -6.23 -15.45
N GLY A 163 -4.37 -7.13 -14.57
CA GLY A 163 -5.32 -6.82 -13.51
C GLY A 163 -6.79 -6.85 -13.93
N ARG A 164 -7.11 -7.39 -15.11
CA ARG A 164 -8.51 -7.56 -15.56
C ARG A 164 -9.20 -8.66 -14.76
N HIS A 165 -8.49 -9.76 -14.49
CA HIS A 165 -8.95 -10.83 -13.63
C HIS A 165 -7.88 -11.18 -12.60
N TRP A 166 -8.31 -11.31 -11.35
CA TRP A 166 -7.47 -11.75 -10.24
C TRP A 166 -7.85 -13.15 -9.82
N VAL A 167 -6.85 -14.01 -9.71
CA VAL A 167 -6.97 -15.30 -9.05
C VAL A 167 -6.31 -15.23 -7.69
N GLN A 168 -6.81 -16.03 -6.76
CA GLN A 168 -6.10 -16.38 -5.55
C GLN A 168 -5.59 -17.82 -5.75
N PRO A 169 -4.33 -18.03 -6.19
CA PRO A 169 -3.86 -19.34 -6.66
C PRO A 169 -3.93 -20.46 -5.60
N ASN A 170 -4.07 -20.12 -4.32
CA ASN A 170 -4.41 -21.05 -3.26
C ASN A 170 -5.08 -20.32 -2.07
N ALA A 171 -6.24 -20.82 -1.62
CA ALA A 171 -6.99 -20.23 -0.52
C ALA A 171 -6.40 -20.53 0.87
N GLY A 172 -5.44 -21.46 0.97
CA GLY A 172 -4.84 -21.93 2.22
C GLY A 172 -3.30 -22.08 2.19
N ASN A 173 -2.72 -21.85 3.37
CA ASN A 173 -1.31 -21.82 3.77
C ASN A 173 -0.40 -20.83 3.01
N PRO A 174 0.20 -19.84 3.70
CA PRO A 174 0.05 -19.45 5.12
C PRO A 174 -1.03 -18.38 5.34
N PHE A 175 -1.92 -18.18 4.36
CA PHE A 175 -2.94 -17.13 4.40
C PHE A 175 -4.26 -17.59 5.05
N PRO A 176 -5.02 -16.69 5.70
CA PRO A 176 -4.78 -15.25 5.80
C PRO A 176 -3.70 -14.89 6.83
N MET A 177 -2.89 -13.88 6.50
CA MET A 177 -1.92 -13.25 7.38
C MET A 177 -2.41 -11.89 7.89
N VAL A 178 -1.76 -11.37 8.92
CA VAL A 178 -2.10 -10.06 9.48
C VAL A 178 -1.11 -9.01 9.00
N TRP A 179 -1.63 -7.99 8.33
CA TRP A 179 -0.92 -6.77 7.98
C TRP A 179 -1.92 -5.62 7.87
N ASP A 180 -1.42 -4.40 8.09
CA ASP A 180 -2.22 -3.18 7.98
C ASP A 180 -1.61 -2.28 6.90
N ALA A 181 -2.33 -2.15 5.77
CA ALA A 181 -1.94 -1.27 4.67
C ALA A 181 -2.04 0.22 5.02
N ASN A 182 -2.75 0.57 6.09
CA ASN A 182 -2.89 1.91 6.63
C ASN A 182 -2.06 2.15 7.90
N SER A 183 -1.14 1.23 8.21
CA SER A 183 -0.19 1.37 9.32
C SER A 183 0.72 2.60 9.17
N GLU A 184 1.47 2.91 10.23
CA GLU A 184 2.55 3.91 10.16
C GLU A 184 3.64 3.56 9.12
N PHE A 185 3.76 2.27 8.76
CA PHE A 185 4.71 1.75 7.77
C PHE A 185 4.17 1.71 6.35
N ARG A 186 3.00 2.31 6.07
CA ARG A 186 2.39 2.29 4.72
C ARG A 186 3.29 2.88 3.62
N LEU A 187 4.19 3.80 3.98
CA LEU A 187 5.18 4.39 3.07
C LEU A 187 6.53 3.65 3.04
N HIS A 188 6.64 2.50 3.70
CA HIS A 188 7.80 1.62 3.67
C HIS A 188 7.64 0.52 2.63
N GLY A 189 8.74 -0.12 2.26
CA GLY A 189 8.80 -1.17 1.23
C GLY A 189 9.82 -0.90 0.10
N PRO A 190 9.82 -1.71 -0.98
CA PRO A 190 8.81 -2.70 -1.29
C PRO A 190 8.85 -3.91 -0.36
N PHE A 191 7.70 -4.39 0.05
CA PHE A 191 7.55 -5.59 0.88
C PHE A 191 7.39 -6.87 0.07
N MET A 192 7.24 -6.76 -1.25
CA MET A 192 7.14 -7.87 -2.17
C MET A 192 8.13 -7.66 -3.30
N ALA A 193 8.76 -8.74 -3.76
CA ALA A 193 9.68 -8.71 -4.88
C ALA A 193 9.48 -9.95 -5.76
N VAL A 194 9.47 -9.76 -7.08
CA VAL A 194 9.36 -10.83 -8.08
C VAL A 194 10.70 -10.99 -8.76
N ASP A 195 11.12 -12.24 -8.95
CA ASP A 195 12.38 -12.52 -9.62
C ASP A 195 12.37 -11.94 -11.05
N PRO A 196 13.42 -11.19 -11.43
CA PRO A 196 13.45 -10.48 -12.70
C PRO A 196 13.62 -11.38 -13.93
N THR A 197 13.92 -12.67 -13.75
CA THR A 197 14.02 -13.69 -14.81
C THR A 197 12.89 -14.70 -14.78
N ASN A 198 12.31 -14.98 -13.60
CA ASN A 198 11.25 -15.95 -13.44
C ASN A 198 10.03 -15.34 -12.71
N PRO A 199 8.93 -15.06 -13.43
CA PRO A 199 7.77 -14.41 -12.84
C PRO A 199 6.97 -15.32 -11.90
N ASP A 200 7.33 -16.60 -11.72
CA ASP A 200 6.73 -17.51 -10.73
C ASP A 200 7.42 -17.46 -9.36
N ILE A 201 8.65 -16.91 -9.30
CA ILE A 201 9.38 -16.71 -8.05
C ILE A 201 9.00 -15.34 -7.48
N VAL A 202 8.34 -15.35 -6.33
CA VAL A 202 7.90 -14.14 -5.65
C VAL A 202 8.16 -14.28 -4.15
N LEU A 203 8.62 -13.20 -3.54
CA LEU A 203 8.85 -13.09 -2.11
C LEU A 203 7.96 -12.02 -1.50
N LEU A 204 7.55 -12.24 -0.25
CA LEU A 204 6.70 -11.35 0.52
C LEU A 204 7.24 -11.26 1.95
N GLY A 205 7.74 -10.10 2.33
CA GLY A 205 8.00 -9.73 3.70
C GLY A 205 6.70 -9.30 4.37
N THR A 206 6.47 -9.83 5.56
CA THR A 206 5.23 -9.61 6.32
C THR A 206 5.56 -9.08 7.70
N PRO A 207 4.69 -8.24 8.30
CA PRO A 207 4.78 -7.90 9.71
C PRO A 207 4.66 -9.17 10.56
N ALA A 208 5.45 -9.26 11.64
CA ALA A 208 5.41 -10.34 12.64
C ALA A 208 5.68 -11.79 12.18
N THR A 209 5.43 -12.16 10.91
CA THR A 209 5.64 -13.53 10.40
C THR A 209 6.81 -13.65 9.42
N GLY A 210 7.59 -12.57 9.25
CA GLY A 210 8.86 -12.61 8.53
C GLY A 210 8.73 -12.73 7.02
N LEU A 211 9.69 -13.40 6.41
CA LEU A 211 9.84 -13.50 4.96
C LEU A 211 9.27 -14.81 4.42
N TRP A 212 8.50 -14.72 3.34
CA TRP A 212 7.91 -15.86 2.64
C TRP A 212 8.31 -15.86 1.18
N ARG A 213 8.40 -17.05 0.59
CA ARG A 213 8.76 -17.25 -0.81
C ARG A 213 7.86 -18.28 -1.49
N SER A 214 7.47 -17.98 -2.71
CA SER A 214 6.81 -18.89 -3.65
C SER A 214 7.71 -19.13 -4.86
N THR A 215 7.61 -20.32 -5.48
CA THR A 215 8.22 -20.66 -6.77
C THR A 215 7.22 -21.14 -7.82
N ASP A 216 5.93 -21.13 -7.51
CA ASP A 216 4.84 -21.62 -8.36
C ASP A 216 3.80 -20.52 -8.63
N GLY A 217 4.27 -19.29 -8.66
CA GLY A 217 3.47 -18.14 -9.00
C GLY A 217 2.40 -17.81 -7.96
N GLY A 218 2.71 -18.02 -6.68
CA GLY A 218 1.91 -17.63 -5.52
C GLY A 218 0.95 -18.71 -5.04
N ALA A 219 1.02 -19.94 -5.56
CA ALA A 219 0.16 -21.04 -5.15
C ALA A 219 0.63 -21.69 -3.84
N ARG A 220 1.93 -21.74 -3.57
CA ARG A 220 2.49 -22.20 -2.30
C ARG A 220 3.58 -21.29 -1.82
N TRP A 221 3.57 -21.01 -0.53
CA TRP A 221 4.55 -20.16 0.11
C TRP A 221 5.27 -20.91 1.22
N THR A 222 6.59 -20.77 1.24
CA THR A 222 7.47 -21.35 2.24
C THR A 222 8.11 -20.23 3.04
N HIS A 223 8.16 -20.37 4.36
CA HIS A 223 8.84 -19.41 5.23
C HIS A 223 10.36 -19.47 5.01
N VAL A 224 10.99 -18.30 4.92
CA VAL A 224 12.43 -18.12 4.72
C VAL A 224 13.06 -17.75 6.07
N GLY A 225 13.26 -18.75 6.93
CA GLY A 225 13.71 -18.55 8.32
C GLY A 225 15.15 -18.05 8.49
N SER A 226 15.92 -17.94 7.41
CA SER A 226 17.27 -17.35 7.43
C SER A 226 17.28 -15.83 7.57
N VAL A 227 16.12 -15.17 7.47
CA VAL A 227 15.96 -13.74 7.74
C VAL A 227 15.10 -13.59 9.01
N PRO A 228 15.60 -12.93 10.08
CA PRO A 228 14.81 -12.66 11.26
C PRO A 228 13.60 -11.78 10.96
N VAL A 229 12.56 -11.89 11.79
CA VAL A 229 11.42 -10.96 11.75
C VAL A 229 11.90 -9.55 12.11
N SER A 230 11.37 -8.54 11.42
CA SER A 230 11.59 -7.14 11.77
C SER A 230 11.20 -6.88 13.23
N LYS A 231 12.03 -6.11 13.93
CA LYS A 231 11.76 -5.65 15.29
C LYS A 231 10.89 -4.40 15.25
N ASP A 232 10.00 -4.32 16.22
CA ASP A 232 9.18 -3.14 16.45
C ASP A 232 10.05 -1.96 16.89
N ARG A 233 9.74 -0.80 16.31
CA ARG A 233 10.38 0.47 16.64
C ARG A 233 9.71 1.16 17.84
N LYS A 234 8.47 0.79 18.20
CA LYS A 234 7.66 1.36 19.29
C LYS A 234 6.72 0.30 19.94
N PRO A 235 7.27 -0.64 20.73
CA PRO A 235 6.50 -1.73 21.35
C PRO A 235 5.30 -1.28 22.20
N ASP A 236 5.37 -0.09 22.80
CA ASP A 236 4.37 0.40 23.76
C ASP A 236 3.09 0.97 23.10
N ALA A 237 3.07 1.20 21.77
CA ALA A 237 1.95 1.81 21.05
C ALA A 237 0.96 0.79 20.44
N GLY A 238 1.09 -0.49 20.79
CA GLY A 238 0.41 -1.59 20.11
C GLY A 238 1.25 -2.08 18.93
N ALA A 239 2.17 -2.97 19.23
CA ALA A 239 3.33 -3.28 18.39
C ALA A 239 3.02 -3.51 16.90
N GLN A 240 3.54 -2.65 16.02
CA GLN A 240 3.52 -2.82 14.57
C GLN A 240 4.96 -2.86 14.03
N THR A 241 5.22 -3.72 13.05
CA THR A 241 6.55 -3.82 12.43
C THR A 241 6.44 -3.67 10.92
N PRO A 242 7.40 -3.04 10.23
CA PRO A 242 7.43 -3.10 8.78
C PRO A 242 7.73 -4.56 8.37
N GLY A 243 7.16 -5.01 7.27
CA GLY A 243 7.57 -6.28 6.67
C GLY A 243 9.03 -6.25 6.25
N THR A 244 9.63 -7.42 6.02
CA THR A 244 10.95 -7.50 5.40
C THR A 244 10.93 -6.82 4.03
N MET A 245 11.83 -5.87 3.81
CA MET A 245 11.92 -5.16 2.53
C MET A 245 12.87 -5.89 1.58
N LEU A 246 12.59 -5.87 0.28
CA LEU A 246 13.23 -6.77 -0.69
C LEU A 246 13.62 -6.05 -1.99
N TRP A 247 14.86 -6.24 -2.45
CA TRP A 247 15.34 -5.62 -3.70
C TRP A 247 16.20 -6.58 -4.52
N PHE A 248 15.73 -6.97 -5.70
CA PHE A 248 16.59 -7.64 -6.68
C PHE A 248 17.59 -6.64 -7.27
N GLU A 249 18.86 -7.03 -7.28
CA GLU A 249 19.90 -6.29 -7.96
C GLU A 249 19.65 -6.31 -9.47
N ARG A 250 19.68 -5.13 -10.07
CA ARG A 250 19.63 -4.95 -11.52
C ARG A 250 21.06 -4.76 -12.02
N PRO A 251 21.56 -5.62 -12.91
CA PRO A 251 22.97 -5.53 -13.28
C PRO A 251 23.21 -4.54 -14.40
N ALA A 252 24.48 -4.16 -14.52
CA ALA A 252 24.99 -3.50 -15.71
C ALA A 252 24.78 -4.40 -16.94
N GLY A 253 24.17 -3.87 -18.00
CA GLY A 253 23.94 -4.62 -19.24
C GLY A 253 22.65 -5.46 -19.30
N GLY A 254 21.75 -5.34 -18.32
CA GLY A 254 20.36 -5.79 -18.46
C GLY A 254 20.07 -7.26 -18.16
N LYS A 255 21.05 -8.08 -17.78
CA LYS A 255 20.83 -9.46 -17.29
C LYS A 255 20.85 -9.48 -15.77
N PRO A 256 19.87 -10.04 -15.05
CA PRO A 256 19.87 -10.14 -13.58
C PRO A 256 21.06 -10.88 -12.96
N THR A 257 21.52 -10.47 -11.77
CA THR A 257 22.67 -11.10 -11.08
C THR A 257 22.23 -12.26 -10.20
N GLY A 258 20.92 -12.40 -9.96
CA GLY A 258 20.35 -13.31 -8.96
C GLY A 258 20.54 -12.83 -7.51
N ARG A 259 21.24 -11.70 -7.31
CA ARG A 259 21.41 -11.09 -5.98
C ARG A 259 20.13 -10.40 -5.54
N LEU A 260 19.71 -10.71 -4.33
CA LEU A 260 18.54 -10.15 -3.68
C LEU A 260 18.93 -9.62 -2.31
N PHE A 261 18.73 -8.33 -2.08
CA PHE A 261 18.91 -7.71 -0.77
C PHE A 261 17.61 -7.79 0.01
N ALA A 262 17.72 -8.08 1.29
CA ALA A 262 16.63 -8.01 2.24
C ALA A 262 17.01 -7.13 3.43
N LEU A 263 16.08 -6.29 3.90
CA LEU A 263 16.20 -5.62 5.19
C LEU A 263 15.14 -6.17 6.14
N ALA A 264 15.58 -6.67 7.29
CA ALA A 264 14.72 -6.86 8.46
C ALA A 264 14.98 -5.71 9.43
N SER A 265 13.98 -4.85 9.65
CA SER A 265 14.12 -3.64 10.46
C SER A 265 14.61 -4.00 11.86
N GLY A 266 15.67 -3.36 12.36
CA GLY A 266 16.28 -3.67 13.67
C GLY A 266 17.08 -4.99 13.75
N ALA A 267 17.16 -5.76 12.66
CA ALA A 267 18.02 -6.94 12.53
C ALA A 267 19.14 -6.77 11.48
N GLY A 268 18.97 -5.85 10.52
CA GLY A 268 20.00 -5.45 9.56
C GLY A 268 19.76 -5.98 8.14
N MET A 269 20.81 -5.91 7.33
CA MET A 269 20.79 -6.24 5.90
C MET A 269 21.25 -7.68 5.64
N PHE A 270 20.57 -8.33 4.68
CA PHE A 270 20.81 -9.71 4.27
C PHE A 270 20.93 -9.80 2.76
N VAL A 271 21.60 -10.83 2.27
CA VAL A 271 21.77 -11.12 0.84
C VAL A 271 21.47 -12.58 0.53
N SER A 272 20.75 -12.80 -0.57
CA SER A 272 20.56 -14.09 -1.22
C SER A 272 21.24 -14.08 -2.59
N ASN A 273 21.76 -15.24 -3.00
CA ASN A 273 22.31 -15.50 -4.34
C ASN A 273 21.55 -16.63 -5.07
N ASP A 274 20.44 -17.11 -4.49
CA ASP A 274 19.70 -18.29 -4.92
C ASP A 274 18.20 -17.97 -5.10
N ALA A 275 17.93 -16.78 -5.65
CA ALA A 275 16.59 -16.26 -5.89
C ALA A 275 15.71 -16.26 -4.62
N GLY A 276 16.32 -15.95 -3.47
CA GLY A 276 15.66 -15.80 -2.18
C GLY A 276 15.34 -17.10 -1.45
N ALA A 277 15.91 -18.24 -1.86
CA ALA A 277 15.72 -19.50 -1.16
C ALA A 277 16.44 -19.49 0.21
N THR A 278 17.65 -18.93 0.27
CA THR A 278 18.39 -18.73 1.52
C THR A 278 19.03 -17.34 1.56
N PHE A 279 19.17 -16.82 2.78
CA PHE A 279 19.83 -15.54 3.03
C PHE A 279 20.95 -15.70 4.06
N ARG A 280 21.94 -14.82 3.95
CA ARG A 280 22.97 -14.62 4.97
C ARG A 280 23.10 -13.13 5.26
N PRO A 281 23.64 -12.73 6.42
CA PRO A 281 23.96 -11.33 6.67
C PRO A 281 24.77 -10.75 5.52
N LEU A 282 24.42 -9.55 5.07
CA LEU A 282 25.14 -8.86 4.00
C LEU A 282 26.55 -8.54 4.51
N PRO A 283 27.62 -9.08 3.89
CA PRO A 283 28.97 -8.78 4.34
C PRO A 283 29.25 -7.29 4.14
N ALA A 284 29.61 -6.62 5.23
CA ALA A 284 29.98 -5.22 5.19
C ALA A 284 31.03 -4.89 6.24
N VAL A 285 31.86 -3.90 5.93
CA VAL A 285 32.77 -3.28 6.90
C VAL A 285 32.13 -2.01 7.45
N GLY A 286 32.15 -1.86 8.78
CA GLY A 286 31.67 -0.65 9.46
C GLY A 286 30.18 -0.67 9.81
N VAL A 287 29.63 0.53 10.06
CA VAL A 287 28.22 0.72 10.41
C VAL A 287 27.35 0.45 9.17
N GLN A 288 26.21 -0.20 9.39
CA GLN A 288 25.21 -0.49 8.36
C GLN A 288 23.85 0.07 8.77
N PRO A 289 22.95 0.34 7.81
CA PRO A 289 21.58 0.75 8.13
C PRO A 289 20.80 -0.37 8.83
N MET A 290 19.96 0.04 9.78
CA MET A 290 19.09 -0.87 10.53
C MET A 290 17.61 -0.62 10.25
N THR A 291 17.25 0.55 9.69
CA THR A 291 15.87 1.03 9.64
C THR A 291 15.53 1.77 8.34
N LEU A 292 15.80 1.18 7.17
CA LEU A 292 15.39 1.80 5.91
C LEU A 292 13.86 1.92 5.76
N GLN A 293 13.45 2.95 5.05
CA GLN A 293 12.08 3.17 4.57
C GLN A 293 11.93 2.81 3.09
N ARG A 294 12.95 3.08 2.27
CA ARG A 294 13.01 2.74 0.84
C ARG A 294 14.44 2.38 0.45
N GLY A 295 14.58 1.75 -0.71
CA GLY A 295 15.86 1.51 -1.33
C GLY A 295 15.74 1.17 -2.81
N THR A 296 16.87 1.16 -3.52
CA THR A 296 16.95 0.76 -4.92
C THR A 296 18.40 0.51 -5.33
N PHE A 297 18.59 -0.24 -6.42
CA PHE A 297 19.88 -0.36 -7.08
C PHE A 297 19.98 0.63 -8.25
N ASP A 298 21.16 1.23 -8.42
CA ASP A 298 21.51 1.89 -9.68
C ASP A 298 21.94 0.87 -10.76
N ARG A 299 22.22 1.36 -11.97
CA ARG A 299 22.67 0.52 -13.10
C ARG A 299 24.08 -0.04 -12.95
N ARG A 300 24.83 0.41 -11.94
CA ARG A 300 26.21 0.00 -11.66
C ARG A 300 26.28 -1.01 -10.50
N GLY A 301 25.13 -1.42 -9.94
CA GLY A 301 25.06 -2.32 -8.80
C GLY A 301 25.26 -1.65 -7.44
N THR A 302 25.30 -0.31 -7.38
CA THR A 302 25.31 0.41 -6.10
C THR A 302 23.90 0.37 -5.54
N PHE A 303 23.76 -0.10 -4.30
CA PHE A 303 22.49 0.00 -3.57
C PHE A 303 22.42 1.34 -2.86
N PHE A 304 21.25 1.99 -2.92
CA PHE A 304 20.91 3.18 -2.14
C PHE A 304 19.72 2.89 -1.25
N GLY A 305 19.76 3.39 -0.01
CA GLY A 305 18.67 3.27 0.94
C GLY A 305 18.44 4.61 1.66
N VAL A 306 17.20 4.88 2.06
CA VAL A 306 16.88 6.02 2.91
C VAL A 306 16.39 5.52 4.25
N ASP A 307 16.95 6.05 5.34
CA ASP A 307 16.60 5.71 6.72
C ASP A 307 15.79 6.86 7.33
N ASP A 308 14.52 6.59 7.61
CA ASP A 308 13.60 7.60 8.14
C ASP A 308 13.82 7.88 9.63
N LEU A 309 14.46 6.96 10.35
CA LEU A 309 14.74 7.10 11.78
C LEU A 309 16.03 7.88 12.00
N THR A 310 17.12 7.51 11.32
CA THR A 310 18.41 8.20 11.46
C THR A 310 18.52 9.43 10.57
N LYS A 311 17.55 9.65 9.66
CA LYS A 311 17.58 10.72 8.65
C LYS A 311 18.77 10.63 7.70
N SER A 312 19.26 9.42 7.45
CA SER A 312 20.44 9.16 6.63
C SER A 312 20.07 8.64 5.24
N ILE A 313 20.87 9.01 4.24
CA ILE A 313 20.90 8.36 2.94
C ILE A 313 22.11 7.44 2.90
N TRP A 314 21.89 6.15 2.73
CA TRP A 314 22.93 5.15 2.70
C TRP A 314 23.26 4.73 1.26
N SER A 315 24.53 4.42 1.00
CA SER A 315 24.93 3.67 -0.18
C SER A 315 25.77 2.45 0.20
N TYR A 316 25.63 1.36 -0.57
CA TYR A 316 26.44 0.16 -0.45
C TYR A 316 27.04 -0.22 -1.79
N ARG A 317 28.36 -0.44 -1.79
CA ARG A 317 29.11 -0.94 -2.94
C ARG A 317 30.38 -1.65 -2.46
N ASP A 318 30.74 -2.72 -3.14
CA ASP A 318 32.02 -3.43 -2.94
C ASP A 318 32.30 -3.78 -1.45
N GLY A 319 31.28 -4.21 -0.72
CA GLY A 319 31.43 -4.62 0.70
C GLY A 319 31.45 -3.47 1.71
N ARG A 320 31.13 -2.24 1.31
CA ARG A 320 31.21 -1.07 2.19
C ARG A 320 29.93 -0.24 2.17
N TRP A 321 29.46 0.14 3.35
CA TRP A 321 28.42 1.15 3.53
C TRP A 321 29.02 2.55 3.65
N ARG A 322 28.28 3.54 3.15
CA ARG A 322 28.53 4.97 3.38
C ARG A 322 27.24 5.66 3.77
N ASP A 323 27.30 6.50 4.81
CA ASP A 323 26.25 7.46 5.12
C ASP A 323 26.54 8.74 4.29
N LEU A 324 25.81 8.90 3.19
CA LEU A 324 25.96 10.02 2.28
C LEU A 324 25.47 11.33 2.91
N THR A 325 24.56 11.27 3.87
CA THR A 325 24.12 12.47 4.61
C THR A 325 25.28 13.00 5.44
N ALA A 326 25.93 12.13 6.22
CA ALA A 326 27.07 12.50 7.04
C ALA A 326 28.29 12.90 6.20
N ASP A 327 28.63 12.12 5.17
CA ASP A 327 29.79 12.37 4.31
C ASP A 327 29.73 13.72 3.60
N LEU A 328 28.52 14.20 3.29
CA LEU A 328 28.28 15.47 2.60
C LEU A 328 27.93 16.63 3.55
N GLY A 329 27.85 16.38 4.86
CA GLY A 329 27.45 17.39 5.84
C GLY A 329 26.04 17.92 5.63
N LEU A 330 25.12 17.09 5.12
CA LEU A 330 23.74 17.50 4.87
C LEU A 330 22.96 17.57 6.18
N THR A 331 22.22 18.66 6.38
CA THR A 331 21.23 18.79 7.45
C THR A 331 19.87 18.35 6.94
N VAL A 332 19.20 17.46 7.69
CA VAL A 332 17.91 16.84 7.32
C VAL A 332 16.88 17.09 8.42
#